data_AF-A0A7K0S152-F1
#
_entry.id   AF-A0A7K0S152-F1
#
_cell.length_a   1.000
_cell.length_b   1.000
_cell.length_c   1.000
_cell.angle_alpha   90.00
_cell.angle_beta   90.00
_cell.angle_gamma   90.00
#
_symmetry.space_group_name_H-M   'P 1'
#
loop_
_entity.id
_entity.type
_entity.pdbx_description
1 polymer ?
#
loop_
_entity_poly.entity_id
_entity_poly.type
_entity_poly.pdbx_seq_one_letter_code
_entity_poly.pdbx_strand_id
1 'polypeptide(L)' 'MKLRKTKSAVQTAELAPTPAEHGKSLRKQTPRAAHRQWEPDAQRPDPLAILEAQGAERVQRLVPIRYGRMLASAGAFYRG' A
#
# COMPACT_ATOMS: atom_id res chain seq x y z
N MET A 1 41.45 -8.27 53.01
CA MET A 1 40.34 -7.72 52.19
C MET A 1 40.89 -7.28 50.83
N LYS A 2 40.51 -7.91 49.72
CA LYS A 2 40.84 -7.44 48.36
C LYS A 2 39.53 -7.05 47.67
N LEU A 3 39.40 -5.76 47.39
CA LEU A 3 38.23 -5.14 46.76
C LEU A 3 38.08 -5.69 45.33
N ARG A 4 36.89 -6.24 45.03
CA ARG A 4 36.54 -6.75 43.70
C ARG A 4 36.33 -5.55 42.77
N LYS A 5 37.07 -5.50 41.66
CA LYS A 5 36.78 -4.55 40.57
C LYS A 5 35.49 -4.97 39.89
N THR A 6 34.41 -4.23 40.09
CA THR A 6 33.19 -4.36 39.29
C THR A 6 33.46 -3.70 37.93
N LYS A 7 33.69 -4.51 36.88
CA LYS A 7 33.53 -4.03 35.51
C LYS A 7 32.06 -3.65 35.35
N SER A 8 31.76 -2.36 35.40
CA SER A 8 30.48 -1.84 34.96
C SER A 8 30.40 -2.11 33.47
N ALA A 9 29.72 -3.20 33.11
CA ALA A 9 29.25 -3.41 31.77
C ALA A 9 28.18 -2.34 31.55
N VAL A 10 28.57 -1.23 30.92
CA VAL A 10 27.60 -0.42 30.19
C VAL A 10 27.08 -1.37 29.12
N GLN A 11 26.00 -2.08 29.45
CA GLN A 11 25.17 -2.78 28.50
C GLN A 11 24.77 -1.73 27.50
N THR A 12 25.38 -1.78 26.32
CA THR A 12 24.91 -1.08 25.14
C THR A 12 23.51 -1.62 24.92
N ALA A 13 22.52 -0.89 25.40
CA ALA A 13 21.13 -1.19 25.12
C ALA A 13 21.03 -1.27 23.60
N GLU A 14 20.77 -2.46 23.09
CA GLU A 14 20.54 -2.72 21.70
C GLU A 14 19.34 -1.86 21.31
N LEU A 15 19.61 -0.70 20.71
CA LEU A 15 18.58 0.26 20.34
C LEU A 15 17.66 -0.45 19.37
N ALA A 16 16.39 -0.58 19.75
CA ALA A 16 15.38 -1.15 18.88
C ALA A 16 15.44 -0.46 17.51
N PRO A 17 15.29 -1.22 16.40
CA PRO A 17 15.41 -0.65 15.07
C PRO A 17 14.43 0.51 14.90
N THR A 18 14.91 1.59 14.27
CA THR A 18 14.04 2.71 13.93
C THR A 18 12.93 2.24 12.98
N PRO A 19 11.77 2.93 12.91
CA PRO A 19 10.71 2.58 11.96
C PRO A 19 11.20 2.47 10.51
N ALA A 20 12.18 3.30 10.12
CA ALA A 20 12.80 3.25 8.80
C ALA A 20 13.64 1.98 8.59
N GLU A 21 14.43 1.57 9.57
CA GLU A 21 15.22 0.32 9.53
C GLU A 21 14.32 -0.91 9.54
N HIS A 22 13.27 -0.89 10.35
CA HIS A 22 12.24 -1.93 10.37
C HIS A 22 11.55 -2.05 9.01
N GLY A 23 11.13 -0.94 8.41
CA GLY A 23 10.56 -0.95 7.05
C GLY A 23 11.55 -1.43 5.98
N LYS A 24 12.85 -1.18 6.15
CA LYS A 24 13.89 -1.69 5.24
C LYS A 24 14.12 -3.18 5.40
N SER A 25 14.07 -3.71 6.63
CA SER A 25 14.26 -5.15 6.89
C SER A 25 13.11 -5.98 6.30
N LEU A 26 11.87 -5.48 6.33
CA LEU A 26 10.69 -6.13 5.73
C LEU A 26 10.85 -6.39 4.23
N ARG A 27 11.62 -5.58 3.51
CA ARG A 27 11.89 -5.78 2.07
C ARG A 27 12.66 -7.07 1.76
N LYS A 28 13.35 -7.65 2.76
CA LYS A 28 13.99 -8.96 2.62
C LYS A 28 12.96 -10.09 2.60
N GLN A 29 11.84 -9.91 3.29
CA GLN A 29 10.74 -10.89 3.35
C GLN A 29 9.80 -10.72 2.16
N THR A 30 9.42 -9.47 1.87
CA THR A 30 8.56 -9.12 0.72
C THR A 30 9.29 -8.10 -0.16
N PRO A 31 10.06 -8.55 -1.16
CA PRO A 31 10.72 -7.65 -2.10
C PRO A 31 9.69 -6.81 -2.87
N ARG A 32 10.05 -5.58 -3.25
CA ARG A 32 9.16 -4.71 -4.04
C ARG A 32 8.68 -5.35 -5.35
N ALA A 33 9.54 -6.16 -5.98
CA ALA A 33 9.23 -6.87 -7.20
C ALA A 33 8.13 -7.93 -7.02
N ALA A 34 7.92 -8.46 -5.80
CA ALA A 34 6.85 -9.41 -5.51
C ALA A 34 5.46 -8.80 -5.72
N HIS A 35 5.32 -7.47 -5.55
CA HIS A 35 4.07 -6.76 -5.84
C HIS A 35 3.81 -6.50 -7.32
N ARG A 36 4.75 -6.86 -8.21
CA ARG A 36 4.61 -6.63 -9.66
C ARG A 36 3.64 -7.61 -10.31
N GLN A 37 3.63 -8.86 -9.85
CA GLN A 37 2.72 -9.87 -10.38
C GLN A 37 1.31 -9.53 -9.96
N TRP A 38 0.47 -9.29 -10.97
CA TRP A 38 -0.95 -9.09 -10.79
C TRP A 38 -1.67 -10.04 -11.75
N GLU A 39 -2.38 -10.98 -11.17
CA GLU A 39 -3.27 -11.90 -11.87
C GLU A 39 -4.68 -11.61 -11.38
N PRO A 40 -5.61 -11.15 -12.24
CA PRO A 40 -6.98 -10.95 -11.84
C PRO A 40 -7.62 -12.29 -11.51
N ASP A 41 -8.44 -12.31 -10.46
CA ASP A 41 -9.31 -13.44 -10.17
C ASP A 41 -10.24 -13.70 -11.37
N ALA A 42 -10.47 -14.97 -11.72
CA ALA A 42 -11.30 -15.34 -12.86
C ALA A 42 -12.78 -14.89 -12.72
N GLN A 43 -13.25 -14.68 -11.49
CA GLN A 43 -14.58 -14.18 -11.16
C GLN A 43 -14.61 -12.66 -10.95
N ARG A 44 -13.50 -11.95 -11.21
CA ARG A 44 -13.45 -10.50 -11.10
C ARG A 44 -14.45 -9.88 -12.11
N PRO A 45 -15.40 -9.05 -11.65
CA PRO A 45 -16.31 -8.37 -12.56
C PRO A 45 -15.56 -7.43 -13.50
N ASP A 46 -16.07 -7.29 -14.72
CA ASP A 46 -15.53 -6.34 -15.69
C ASP A 46 -15.64 -4.91 -15.13
N PRO A 47 -14.51 -4.19 -14.99
CA PRO A 47 -14.53 -2.82 -14.52
C PRO A 47 -15.39 -1.89 -15.39
N LEU A 48 -15.50 -2.12 -16.70
CA LEU A 48 -16.35 -1.30 -17.56
C LEU A 48 -17.83 -1.58 -17.33
N ALA A 49 -18.23 -2.84 -17.22
CA ALA A 49 -19.60 -3.21 -16.86
C ALA A 49 -20.06 -2.59 -15.53
N ILE A 50 -19.18 -2.49 -14.52
CA ILE A 50 -19.50 -1.79 -13.26
C ILE A 50 -19.82 -0.31 -13.52
N LEU A 51 -19.05 0.36 -14.39
CA LEU A 51 -19.24 1.77 -14.71
C LEU A 51 -20.54 2.04 -15.44
N GLU A 52 -20.90 1.15 -16.36
CA GLU A 52 -22.14 1.22 -17.14
C GLU A 52 -23.35 1.00 -16.23
N ALA A 53 -23.31 -0.05 -15.39
CA ALA A 53 -24.37 -0.35 -14.42
C ALA A 53 -24.61 0.81 -13.46
N GLN A 54 -23.53 1.43 -12.96
CA GLN A 54 -23.66 2.62 -12.13
C GLN A 54 -24.14 3.85 -12.92
N GLY A 55 -23.83 3.95 -14.21
CA GLY A 55 -24.27 5.03 -15.08
C GLY A 55 -25.78 5.02 -15.33
N ALA A 56 -26.39 3.83 -15.39
CA ALA A 56 -27.83 3.65 -15.61
C ALA A 56 -28.68 4.35 -14.51
N GLU A 57 -28.26 4.24 -13.25
CA GLU A 57 -28.98 4.81 -12.09
C GLU A 57 -28.64 6.29 -11.81
N ARG A 58 -27.82 6.93 -12.65
CA ARG A 58 -27.36 8.32 -12.45
C ARG A 58 -28.16 9.30 -13.28
N VAL A 59 -28.05 10.58 -12.92
CA VAL A 59 -28.58 11.67 -13.75
C VAL A 59 -27.83 11.67 -15.09
N GLN A 60 -28.52 11.27 -16.16
CA GLN A 60 -27.91 10.94 -17.46
C GLN A 60 -27.08 12.08 -18.05
N ARG A 61 -27.53 13.34 -17.90
CA ARG A 61 -26.77 14.51 -18.40
C ARG A 61 -25.41 14.71 -17.72
N LEU A 62 -25.19 14.11 -16.55
CA LEU A 62 -23.95 14.23 -15.77
C LEU A 62 -23.00 13.04 -15.99
N VAL A 63 -23.47 11.95 -16.60
CA VAL A 63 -22.65 10.76 -16.89
C VAL A 63 -21.42 11.10 -17.77
N PRO A 64 -21.54 11.91 -18.83
CA PRO A 64 -20.36 12.32 -19.62
C PRO A 64 -19.34 13.11 -18.81
N ILE A 65 -19.78 13.97 -17.88
CA ILE A 65 -18.89 14.76 -17.01
C ILE A 65 -18.12 13.83 -16.06
N ARG A 66 -18.79 12.81 -15.52
CA ARG A 66 -18.17 11.77 -14.69
C ARG A 66 -17.04 11.07 -15.45
N TYR A 67 -17.31 10.58 -16.65
CA TYR A 67 -16.29 9.90 -17.46
C TYR A 67 -15.15 10.83 -17.83
N GLY A 68 -15.43 12.09 -18.20
CA GLY A 68 -14.40 13.09 -18.45
C GLY A 68 -13.44 13.29 -17.26
N ARG A 69 -13.97 13.32 -16.03
CA ARG A 69 -13.14 13.43 -14.81
C ARG A 69 -12.33 12.17 -14.54
N MET A 70 -12.89 11.00 -14.79
CA MET A 70 -12.19 9.72 -14.62
C MET A 70 -11.05 9.52 -15.63
N LEU A 71 -11.18 10.09 -16.83
CA LEU A 71 -10.14 10.04 -17.87
C LEU A 71 -8.91 10.92 -17.57
N ALA A 72 -8.99 11.81 -16.57
CA ALA A 72 -7.90 12.73 -16.25
C ALA A 72 -6.62 12.03 -15.77
N SER A 73 -6.71 10.82 -15.19
CA SER A 73 -5.53 10.00 -14.86
C SER A 73 -5.92 8.54 -14.68
N ALA A 74 -4.99 7.61 -14.88
CA ALA A 74 -5.20 6.17 -14.68
C ALA A 74 -5.77 5.80 -13.30
N GLY A 75 -5.54 6.64 -12.28
CA GLY A 75 -6.07 6.46 -10.94
C GLY A 75 -7.30 7.30 -10.59
N ALA A 76 -7.82 8.15 -11.48
CA ALA A 76 -8.94 9.03 -11.17
C ALA A 76 -10.26 8.27 -10.98
N PHE A 77 -10.42 7.10 -11.60
CA PHE A 77 -11.54 6.20 -11.35
C PHE A 77 -11.68 5.79 -9.87
N TYR A 78 -10.58 5.57 -9.14
CA TYR A 78 -10.62 5.07 -7.77
C TYR A 78 -10.98 6.12 -6.70
N ARG A 79 -11.19 7.37 -7.10
CA ARG A 79 -11.35 8.52 -6.18
C ARG A 79 -12.55 9.40 -6.55
N GLY A 80 -13.52 8.81 -7.29
CA GLY A 80 -14.77 9.45 -7.71
C GLY A 80 -15.98 8.83 -7.04
#